data_AF-A0A350LY32-F1
#
_entry.id   AF-A0A350LY32-F1
#
_cell.length_a   1.000
_cell.length_b   1.000
_cell.length_c   1.000
_cell.angle_alpha   90.00
_cell.angle_beta   90.00
_cell.angle_gamma   90.00
#
_symmetry.space_group_name_H-M   'P 1'
#
loop_
_entity.id
_entity.type
_entity.pdbx_description
1 polymer ?
#
loop_
_entity_poly.entity_id
_entity_poly.type
_entity_poly.pdbx_seq_one_letter_code
_entity_poly.pdbx_strand_id
1 'polypeptide(L)'
;MKKLSYIIEFEFQEKRLSLGIINEKKIISSENILSVYYQLTKVAEEFAHENSLKIDIIPATSLTPTELKDISEYIFLDSSFNKNRFKRHLLWLKERESITIFPIRIRTLVPSDELVGRGELIQNLLSLIKDHNISLRAPRCYGKTSILNAVLEEPPKGYITRFIQTRNLSTPESFLGTIAYELKEGTPLERQKEREKFEKKGKESLLKTANLLFEKEKNYLLLLDEFNQFLMNLKENNEQFSRFSDLFTMMKENKNIKFILASSESERKIIGEELSTRFFSNFEEIDVPPLNIDDASLLLEELAYNSRVIPAKKEIDKILCNLIRNFIPYFIHIFVSIWKGMIKKEERPSPEEVYEEMIGNTGWNLLREFQELPKRYPGRLSNAAKVLLSEIAKKDDGVLSDKAQSIFTKETGSKETRDFISLIDRLKDDLLIDEKDDRYIFRSKILMDFWRRFPTT
;
A
#
# COMPACT_ATOMS: atom_id res chain seq x y z
N MET A 1 33.09 -30.15 -15.77
CA MET A 1 32.05 -29.62 -16.68
C MET A 1 32.17 -28.10 -16.69
N LYS A 2 32.28 -27.46 -17.86
CA LYS A 2 32.29 -26.00 -17.96
C LYS A 2 30.94 -25.47 -17.51
N LYS A 3 30.92 -24.49 -16.59
CA LYS A 3 29.71 -23.72 -16.27
C LYS A 3 29.29 -23.01 -17.57
N LEU A 4 28.14 -23.37 -18.13
CA LEU A 4 27.54 -22.63 -19.23
C LEU A 4 26.80 -21.46 -18.62
N SER A 5 27.31 -20.27 -18.87
CA SER A 5 26.72 -19.01 -18.47
C SER A 5 26.57 -18.17 -19.74
N TYR A 6 25.37 -17.69 -20.01
CA TYR A 6 25.07 -16.83 -21.15
C TYR A 6 24.55 -15.49 -20.65
N ILE A 7 24.83 -14.43 -21.38
CA ILE A 7 24.29 -13.09 -21.15
C ILE A 7 23.47 -12.72 -22.38
N ILE A 8 22.23 -12.33 -22.15
CA ILE A 8 21.41 -11.67 -23.17
C ILE A 8 21.65 -10.17 -22.98
N GLU A 9 22.30 -9.54 -23.94
CA GLU A 9 22.51 -8.10 -23.97
C GLU A 9 21.47 -7.42 -24.87
N PHE A 10 20.85 -6.37 -24.35
CA PHE A 10 19.92 -5.52 -25.07
C PHE A 10 20.59 -4.16 -25.24
N GLU A 11 20.58 -3.61 -26.46
CA GLU A 11 21.00 -2.24 -26.71
C GLU A 11 19.77 -1.36 -26.88
N PHE A 12 19.59 -0.40 -25.96
CA PHE A 12 18.49 0.55 -25.96
C PHE A 12 19.01 1.96 -25.68
N GLN A 13 18.79 2.89 -26.62
CA GLN A 13 19.21 4.30 -26.49
C GLN A 13 20.68 4.46 -26.06
N GLU A 14 21.59 3.72 -26.70
CA GLU A 14 23.04 3.69 -26.39
C GLU A 14 23.41 3.10 -25.01
N LYS A 15 22.42 2.62 -24.24
CA LYS A 15 22.63 1.87 -22.99
C LYS A 15 22.60 0.37 -23.27
N ARG A 16 23.54 -0.36 -22.67
CA ARG A 16 23.59 -1.83 -22.69
C ARG A 16 22.98 -2.38 -21.41
N LEU A 17 21.98 -3.24 -21.57
CA LEU A 17 21.33 -3.95 -20.48
C LEU A 17 21.69 -5.42 -20.58
N SER A 18 22.24 -5.99 -19.51
CA SER A 18 22.75 -7.36 -19.51
C SER A 18 21.92 -8.23 -18.56
N LEU A 19 21.36 -9.32 -19.07
CA LEU A 19 20.71 -10.35 -18.28
C LEU A 19 21.55 -11.63 -18.34
N GLY A 20 22.19 -12.02 -17.24
CA GLY A 20 22.91 -13.29 -17.19
C GLY A 20 22.07 -14.43 -16.62
N ILE A 21 22.23 -15.60 -17.24
CA ILE A 21 21.60 -16.85 -16.84
C ILE A 21 22.72 -17.80 -16.44
N ILE A 22 22.78 -18.18 -15.16
CA ILE A 22 23.75 -19.15 -14.65
C ILE A 22 23.05 -20.46 -14.33
N ASN A 23 23.66 -21.57 -14.77
CA ASN A 23 23.34 -22.90 -14.28
C ASN A 23 24.36 -23.36 -13.24
N GLU A 24 24.04 -23.18 -11.95
CA GLU A 24 24.93 -23.55 -10.84
C GLU A 24 24.63 -24.89 -10.18
N LYS A 25 23.47 -25.50 -10.46
CA LYS A 25 23.09 -26.80 -9.89
C LYS A 25 22.75 -27.80 -10.99
N LYS A 26 22.98 -29.09 -10.71
CA LYS A 26 22.53 -30.24 -11.53
C LYS A 26 20.98 -30.38 -11.57
N ILE A 27 20.23 -29.28 -11.67
CA ILE A 27 18.75 -29.27 -11.62
C ILE A 27 18.17 -29.56 -13.00
N ILE A 28 18.89 -29.22 -14.07
CA ILE A 28 18.41 -29.35 -15.44
C ILE A 28 19.37 -30.27 -16.20
N SER A 29 18.86 -31.36 -16.80
CA SER A 29 19.66 -32.21 -17.69
C SER A 29 20.22 -31.37 -18.85
N SER A 30 21.37 -31.75 -19.40
CA SER A 30 22.01 -30.98 -20.49
C SER A 30 21.11 -30.74 -21.71
N GLU A 31 20.15 -31.63 -21.97
CA GLU A 31 19.16 -31.50 -23.04
C GLU A 31 18.09 -30.44 -22.74
N ASN A 32 17.69 -30.28 -21.47
CA ASN A 32 16.71 -29.28 -21.07
C ASN A 32 17.28 -27.85 -21.07
N ILE A 33 18.60 -27.68 -20.88
CA ILE A 33 19.26 -26.36 -20.89
C ILE A 33 19.18 -25.72 -22.29
N LEU A 34 19.44 -26.49 -23.35
CA LEU A 34 19.39 -25.98 -24.72
C LEU A 34 17.97 -25.57 -25.11
N SER A 35 16.97 -26.35 -24.69
CA SER A 35 15.55 -26.03 -24.89
C SER A 35 15.15 -24.76 -24.15
N VAL A 36 15.54 -24.62 -22.89
CA VAL A 36 15.28 -23.42 -22.08
C VAL A 36 15.96 -22.19 -22.69
N TYR A 37 17.22 -22.31 -23.09
CA TYR A 37 17.95 -21.24 -23.76
C TYR A 37 17.28 -20.82 -25.07
N TYR A 38 16.90 -21.79 -25.92
CA TYR A 38 16.18 -21.51 -27.16
C TYR A 38 14.87 -20.76 -26.90
N GLN A 39 14.12 -21.14 -25.87
CA GLN A 39 12.89 -20.43 -25.51
C GLN A 39 13.15 -19.00 -25.03
N LEU A 40 14.22 -18.77 -24.27
CA LEU A 40 14.61 -17.43 -23.82
C LEU A 40 15.02 -16.55 -24.98
N THR A 41 15.90 -17.06 -25.84
CA THR A 41 16.33 -16.39 -27.08
C THR A 41 15.12 -15.99 -27.89
N LYS A 42 14.18 -16.93 -28.13
CA LYS A 42 12.99 -16.65 -28.91
C LYS A 42 12.11 -15.57 -28.28
N VAL A 43 11.88 -15.60 -26.96
CA VAL A 43 11.07 -14.57 -26.29
C VAL A 43 11.77 -13.22 -26.28
N ALA A 44 13.10 -13.20 -26.13
CA ALA A 44 13.90 -11.98 -26.19
C ALA A 44 13.87 -11.38 -27.60
N GLU A 45 14.06 -12.18 -28.64
CA GLU A 45 13.95 -11.77 -30.05
C GLU A 45 12.55 -11.23 -30.38
N GLU A 46 11.49 -11.94 -29.96
CA GLU A 46 10.10 -11.48 -30.09
C GLU A 46 9.91 -10.12 -29.40
N PHE A 47 10.38 -9.98 -28.15
CA PHE A 47 10.29 -8.74 -27.39
C PHE A 47 11.06 -7.59 -28.07
N ALA A 48 12.27 -7.84 -28.56
CA ALA A 48 13.05 -6.83 -29.28
C ALA A 48 12.39 -6.39 -30.58
N HIS A 49 11.87 -7.34 -31.35
CA HIS A 49 11.12 -7.03 -32.55
C HIS A 49 9.88 -6.18 -32.22
N GLU A 50 9.10 -6.56 -31.22
CA GLU A 50 7.93 -5.81 -30.71
C GLU A 50 8.29 -4.38 -30.26
N ASN A 51 9.51 -4.16 -29.78
CA ASN A 51 9.96 -2.89 -29.20
C ASN A 51 11.00 -2.13 -30.05
N SER A 52 11.27 -2.59 -31.28
CA SER A 52 12.32 -2.03 -32.15
C SER A 52 13.71 -1.92 -31.49
N LEU A 53 14.10 -2.94 -30.73
CA LEU A 53 15.39 -3.03 -30.04
C LEU A 53 16.39 -3.88 -30.83
N LYS A 54 17.68 -3.65 -30.61
CA LYS A 54 18.73 -4.59 -31.01
C LYS A 54 19.08 -5.50 -29.82
N ILE A 55 19.25 -6.79 -30.10
CA ILE A 55 19.69 -7.78 -29.11
C ILE A 55 20.93 -8.47 -29.63
N ASP A 56 21.91 -8.59 -28.74
CA ASP A 56 23.08 -9.43 -28.91
C ASP A 56 23.07 -10.50 -27.81
N ILE A 57 23.25 -11.75 -28.18
CA ILE A 57 23.36 -12.84 -27.20
C ILE A 57 24.81 -13.29 -27.15
N ILE A 58 25.46 -13.04 -26.01
CA ILE A 58 26.90 -13.29 -25.85
C ILE A 58 27.19 -14.33 -24.76
N PRO A 59 28.27 -15.13 -24.90
CA PRO A 59 28.75 -15.97 -23.81
C PRO A 59 29.14 -15.12 -22.59
N ALA A 60 28.80 -15.56 -21.38
CA ALA A 60 29.11 -14.82 -20.16
C ALA A 60 30.60 -14.96 -19.79
N THR A 61 31.45 -14.09 -20.35
CA THR A 61 32.90 -14.12 -20.08
C THR A 61 33.33 -13.27 -18.88
N SER A 62 32.45 -12.42 -18.32
CA SER A 62 32.86 -11.33 -17.40
C SER A 62 31.94 -10.99 -16.21
N LEU A 63 30.80 -11.67 -15.99
CA LEU A 63 29.89 -11.31 -14.88
C LEU A 63 30.18 -12.07 -13.57
N THR A 64 29.86 -11.42 -12.43
CA THR A 64 30.04 -12.04 -11.11
C THR A 64 29.01 -13.17 -10.92
N PRO A 65 29.41 -14.36 -10.40
CA PRO A 65 28.50 -15.51 -10.28
C PRO A 65 27.27 -15.30 -9.38
N THR A 66 27.30 -14.31 -8.49
CA THR A 66 26.28 -14.13 -7.44
C THR A 66 25.00 -13.47 -7.96
N GLU A 67 25.11 -12.36 -8.70
CA GLU A 67 23.94 -11.58 -9.17
C GLU A 67 23.12 -12.35 -10.22
N LEU A 68 23.80 -13.14 -11.06
CA LEU A 68 23.16 -13.92 -12.11
C LEU A 68 22.48 -15.20 -11.62
N LYS A 69 22.88 -15.68 -10.44
CA LYS A 69 22.27 -16.86 -9.83
C LYS A 69 20.85 -16.57 -9.38
N ASP A 70 20.65 -15.41 -8.76
CA ASP A 70 19.35 -15.07 -8.17
C ASP A 70 18.30 -14.84 -9.26
N ILE A 71 18.67 -14.17 -10.35
CA ILE A 71 17.77 -13.94 -11.49
C ILE A 71 17.44 -15.25 -12.22
N SER A 72 18.44 -16.11 -12.43
CA SER A 72 18.25 -17.44 -13.03
C SER A 72 17.36 -18.33 -12.14
N GLU A 73 17.64 -18.44 -10.84
CA GLU A 73 16.78 -19.19 -9.91
C GLU A 73 15.36 -18.58 -9.90
N TYR A 74 15.23 -17.26 -9.90
CA TYR A 74 13.95 -16.56 -9.88
C TYR A 74 13.10 -16.81 -11.15
N ILE A 75 13.72 -16.88 -12.34
CA ILE A 75 13.04 -17.14 -13.61
C ILE A 75 12.79 -18.66 -13.82
N PHE A 76 13.64 -19.55 -13.30
CA PHE A 76 13.66 -21.01 -13.59
C PHE A 76 13.40 -21.92 -12.38
N LEU A 77 12.61 -21.45 -11.42
CA LEU A 77 12.50 -22.06 -10.10
C LEU A 77 12.03 -23.54 -10.08
N ASP A 78 11.26 -24.00 -11.07
CA ASP A 78 10.87 -25.41 -11.29
C ASP A 78 11.33 -26.01 -12.62
N SER A 79 12.32 -25.40 -13.28
CA SER A 79 12.68 -25.76 -14.67
C SER A 79 11.56 -25.49 -15.70
N SER A 80 10.46 -24.82 -15.33
CA SER A 80 9.48 -24.31 -16.28
C SER A 80 9.78 -22.84 -16.60
N PHE A 81 9.69 -22.48 -17.88
CA PHE A 81 9.92 -21.12 -18.33
C PHE A 81 8.60 -20.36 -18.44
N ASN A 82 8.42 -19.34 -17.61
CA ASN A 82 7.28 -18.45 -17.69
C ASN A 82 7.56 -17.29 -18.66
N LYS A 83 7.13 -17.46 -19.92
CA LYS A 83 7.34 -16.48 -21.01
C LYS A 83 6.82 -15.08 -20.66
N ASN A 84 5.63 -15.00 -20.07
CA ASN A 84 4.99 -13.72 -19.76
C ASN A 84 5.78 -12.97 -18.69
N ARG A 85 6.18 -13.69 -17.64
CA ARG A 85 7.03 -13.13 -16.58
C ARG A 85 8.38 -12.69 -17.10
N PHE A 86 8.99 -13.47 -17.99
CA PHE A 86 10.22 -13.06 -18.65
C PHE A 86 10.05 -11.78 -19.47
N LYS A 87 9.01 -11.70 -20.32
CA LYS A 87 8.68 -10.47 -21.06
C LYS A 87 8.48 -9.26 -20.13
N ARG A 88 7.83 -9.44 -18.96
CA ARG A 88 7.69 -8.38 -17.95
C ARG A 88 9.02 -7.91 -17.39
N HIS A 89 9.93 -8.83 -17.04
CA HIS A 89 11.25 -8.45 -16.57
C HIS A 89 12.09 -7.76 -17.66
N LEU A 90 11.94 -8.15 -18.93
CA LEU A 90 12.56 -7.42 -20.05
C LEU A 90 11.99 -6.01 -20.19
N LEU A 91 10.68 -5.84 -19.98
CA LEU A 91 10.05 -4.52 -19.95
C LEU A 91 10.59 -3.67 -18.79
N TRP A 92 10.71 -4.24 -17.59
CA TRP A 92 11.31 -3.52 -16.46
C TRP A 92 12.78 -3.18 -16.66
N LEU A 93 13.56 -4.08 -17.25
CA LEU A 93 14.94 -3.77 -17.63
C LEU A 93 14.99 -2.58 -18.61
N LYS A 94 14.11 -2.55 -19.61
CA LYS A 94 14.00 -1.44 -20.56
C LYS A 94 13.59 -0.13 -19.88
N GLU A 95 12.63 -0.17 -18.98
CA GLU A 95 12.03 1.02 -18.36
C GLU A 95 12.82 1.54 -17.14
N ARG A 96 13.51 0.64 -16.41
CA ARG A 96 14.07 0.90 -15.08
C ARG A 96 15.53 0.49 -14.93
N GLU A 97 16.13 -0.05 -15.99
CA GLU A 97 17.53 -0.55 -16.01
C GLU A 97 17.82 -1.63 -14.97
N SER A 98 16.77 -2.27 -14.43
CA SER A 98 16.88 -3.25 -13.36
C SER A 98 15.71 -4.23 -13.40
N ILE A 99 15.93 -5.41 -12.85
CA ILE A 99 14.87 -6.38 -12.58
C ILE A 99 14.41 -6.17 -11.14
N THR A 100 13.12 -5.92 -10.97
CA THR A 100 12.51 -5.88 -9.65
C THR A 100 12.15 -7.29 -9.22
N ILE A 101 12.67 -7.72 -8.06
CA ILE A 101 12.24 -8.92 -7.36
C ILE A 101 11.31 -8.47 -6.23
N PHE A 102 10.14 -9.10 -6.09
CA PHE A 102 9.12 -8.65 -5.14
C PHE A 102 9.26 -9.37 -3.80
N PRO A 103 9.84 -8.77 -2.75
CA PRO A 103 9.82 -9.31 -1.41
C PRO A 103 8.41 -9.28 -0.80
N ILE A 104 8.17 -10.23 0.10
CA ILE A 104 6.98 -10.17 0.96
C ILE A 104 7.12 -8.99 1.92
N ARG A 105 6.14 -8.09 1.91
CA ARG A 105 6.06 -6.90 2.75
C ARG A 105 4.74 -6.90 3.52
N ILE A 106 4.84 -7.11 4.83
CA ILE A 106 3.69 -7.10 5.75
C ILE A 106 3.89 -5.93 6.70
N ARG A 107 2.97 -4.95 6.67
CA ARG A 107 3.01 -3.72 7.49
C ARG A 107 4.25 -2.84 7.25
N THR A 108 4.93 -3.02 6.13
CA THR A 108 6.10 -2.24 5.76
C THR A 108 5.84 -1.45 4.48
N LEU A 109 6.63 -0.40 4.30
CA LEU A 109 6.63 0.40 3.08
C LEU A 109 7.00 -0.46 1.87
N VAL A 110 6.22 -0.33 0.80
CA VAL A 110 6.53 -0.89 -0.53
C VAL A 110 7.21 0.22 -1.34
N PRO A 111 8.47 0.04 -1.78
CA PRO A 111 9.16 0.96 -2.70
C PRO A 111 8.39 1.18 -4.01
N SER A 112 8.67 2.27 -4.73
CA SER A 112 7.93 2.62 -5.96
C SER A 112 8.08 1.58 -7.07
N ASP A 113 9.27 1.00 -7.23
CA ASP A 113 9.55 -0.02 -8.23
C ASP A 113 8.82 -1.34 -7.94
N GLU A 114 8.51 -1.62 -6.68
CA GLU A 114 7.70 -2.77 -6.25
C GLU A 114 6.19 -2.47 -6.19
N LEU A 115 5.75 -1.24 -6.48
CA LEU A 115 4.36 -0.83 -6.31
C LEU A 115 3.48 -1.20 -7.52
N VAL A 116 2.78 -2.33 -7.42
CA VAL A 116 1.92 -2.86 -8.50
C VAL A 116 0.60 -2.09 -8.61
N GLY A 117 0.16 -1.79 -9.85
CA GLY A 117 -1.18 -1.32 -10.16
C GLY A 117 -1.53 0.10 -9.70
N ARG A 118 -0.53 0.93 -9.36
CA ARG A 118 -0.75 2.31 -8.88
C ARG A 118 -0.30 3.40 -9.85
N GLY A 119 0.22 3.05 -11.02
CA GLY A 119 0.76 4.02 -11.99
C GLY A 119 -0.26 5.08 -12.42
N GLU A 120 -1.43 4.67 -12.91
CA GLU A 120 -2.48 5.61 -13.35
C GLU A 120 -3.00 6.49 -12.19
N LEU A 121 -3.16 5.91 -11.01
CA LEU A 121 -3.57 6.65 -9.81
C LEU A 121 -2.54 7.72 -9.44
N ILE A 122 -1.25 7.39 -9.44
CA ILE A 122 -0.16 8.32 -9.16
C ILE A 122 -0.10 9.41 -10.23
N GLN A 123 -0.25 9.07 -11.51
CA GLN A 123 -0.30 10.05 -12.59
C GLN A 123 -1.48 11.02 -12.43
N ASN A 124 -2.66 10.50 -12.07
CA ASN A 124 -3.82 11.33 -11.78
C ASN A 124 -3.56 12.27 -10.59
N LEU A 125 -3.00 11.76 -9.49
CA LEU A 125 -2.60 12.56 -8.31
C LEU A 125 -1.64 13.70 -8.71
N LEU A 126 -0.60 13.39 -9.48
CA LEU A 126 0.39 14.36 -9.94
C LEU A 126 -0.21 15.40 -10.90
N SER A 127 -1.23 15.04 -11.68
CA SER A 127 -1.90 15.99 -12.56
C SER A 127 -2.75 17.01 -11.80
N LEU A 128 -3.40 16.59 -10.71
CA LEU A 128 -4.29 17.42 -9.91
C LEU A 128 -3.57 18.35 -8.94
N ILE A 129 -2.36 18.00 -8.50
CA ILE A 129 -1.61 18.75 -7.48
C ILE A 129 -1.29 20.19 -7.89
N LYS A 130 -1.28 20.46 -9.19
CA LYS A 130 -1.08 21.81 -9.74
C LYS A 130 -2.14 22.78 -9.24
N ASP A 131 -3.39 22.34 -9.23
CA ASP A 131 -4.55 23.19 -8.97
C ASP A 131 -5.18 22.91 -7.61
N HIS A 132 -5.08 21.68 -7.10
CA HIS A 132 -5.79 21.22 -5.91
C HIS A 132 -4.83 20.77 -4.79
N ASN A 133 -5.30 20.86 -3.54
CA ASN A 133 -4.78 19.99 -2.49
C ASN A 133 -5.50 18.64 -2.59
N ILE A 134 -4.90 17.57 -2.10
CA ILE A 134 -5.44 16.21 -2.30
C ILE A 134 -5.66 15.51 -0.97
N SER A 135 -6.83 14.91 -0.79
CA SER A 135 -7.10 13.96 0.28
C SER A 135 -7.13 12.55 -0.32
N LEU A 136 -6.10 11.78 -0.02
CA LEU A 136 -5.93 10.39 -0.44
C LEU A 136 -6.59 9.46 0.57
N ARG A 137 -7.79 8.99 0.23
CA ARG A 137 -8.63 8.17 1.11
C ARG A 137 -8.47 6.70 0.78
N ALA A 138 -8.24 5.89 1.80
CA ALA A 138 -8.24 4.44 1.62
C ALA A 138 -8.33 3.73 2.97
N PRO A 139 -8.72 2.45 2.99
CA PRO A 139 -8.53 1.65 4.19
C PRO A 139 -7.08 1.52 4.61
N ARG A 140 -6.89 1.07 5.85
CA ARG A 140 -5.60 0.54 6.28
C ARG A 140 -5.17 -0.56 5.31
N CYS A 141 -3.86 -0.63 5.05
CA CYS A 141 -3.26 -1.68 4.24
C CYS A 141 -3.55 -1.66 2.72
N TYR A 142 -4.07 -0.55 2.17
CA TYR A 142 -4.28 -0.37 0.72
C TYR A 142 -3.06 0.23 -0.02
N GLY A 143 -2.03 0.63 0.71
CA GLY A 143 -0.77 1.13 0.15
C GLY A 143 -0.65 2.65 0.05
N LYS A 144 -1.43 3.43 0.83
CA LYS A 144 -1.34 4.91 0.82
C LYS A 144 0.07 5.42 1.08
N THR A 145 0.73 4.95 2.15
CA THR A 145 2.10 5.37 2.47
C THR A 145 3.08 5.02 1.35
N SER A 146 2.90 3.87 0.69
CA SER A 146 3.70 3.49 -0.49
C SER A 146 3.43 4.39 -1.69
N ILE A 147 2.19 4.82 -1.91
CA ILE A 147 1.82 5.81 -2.95
C ILE A 147 2.48 7.16 -2.65
N LEU A 148 2.43 7.63 -1.40
CA LEU A 148 3.11 8.87 -1.00
C LEU A 148 4.63 8.76 -1.22
N ASN A 149 5.23 7.61 -0.89
CA ASN A 149 6.66 7.40 -1.13
C ASN A 149 7.01 7.38 -2.62
N ALA A 150 6.17 6.80 -3.48
CA ALA A 150 6.36 6.87 -4.92
C ALA A 150 6.31 8.33 -5.44
N VAL A 151 5.39 9.14 -4.92
CA VAL A 151 5.33 10.59 -5.23
C VAL A 151 6.57 11.33 -4.69
N LEU A 152 7.15 10.89 -3.59
CA LEU A 152 8.39 11.48 -3.04
C LEU A 152 9.60 11.17 -3.91
N GLU A 153 9.69 9.93 -4.44
CA GLU A 153 10.78 9.48 -5.30
C GLU A 153 10.71 10.10 -6.71
N GLU A 154 9.50 10.30 -7.23
CA GLU A 154 9.25 10.98 -8.52
C GLU A 154 8.37 12.23 -8.32
N PRO A 155 8.92 13.30 -7.72
CA PRO A 155 8.15 14.49 -7.42
C PRO A 155 7.74 15.25 -8.68
N PRO A 156 6.59 15.95 -8.66
CA PRO A 156 6.22 16.82 -9.78
C PRO A 156 7.28 17.89 -10.02
N LYS A 157 7.58 18.17 -11.29
CA LYS A 157 8.63 19.11 -11.68
C LYS A 157 8.40 20.49 -11.04
N GLY A 158 9.46 21.05 -10.45
CA GLY A 158 9.44 22.38 -9.84
C GLY A 158 8.90 22.44 -8.40
N TYR A 159 8.59 21.30 -7.78
CA TYR A 159 8.22 21.21 -6.37
C TYR A 159 9.37 20.71 -5.51
N ILE A 160 9.52 21.31 -4.32
CA ILE A 160 10.23 20.70 -3.20
C ILE A 160 9.24 19.82 -2.45
N THR A 161 9.35 18.51 -2.66
CA THR A 161 8.48 17.53 -2.00
C THR A 161 9.07 17.07 -0.69
N ARG A 162 8.26 17.02 0.38
CA ARG A 162 8.64 16.48 1.69
C ARG A 162 7.56 15.59 2.27
N PHE A 163 8.00 14.47 2.84
CA PHE A 163 7.15 13.54 3.56
C PHE A 163 7.13 13.90 5.04
N ILE A 164 5.95 14.06 5.61
CA ILE A 164 5.73 14.46 6.99
C ILE A 164 4.92 13.36 7.69
N GLN A 165 5.54 12.66 8.64
CA GLN A 165 4.85 11.70 9.49
C GLN A 165 4.13 12.43 10.62
N THR A 166 2.80 12.35 10.68
CA THR A 166 2.01 13.13 11.64
C THR A 166 1.48 12.33 12.83
N ARG A 167 1.58 10.99 12.83
CA ARG A 167 1.05 10.09 13.86
C ARG A 167 1.31 10.53 15.31
N ASN A 168 2.53 10.99 15.59
CA ASN A 168 2.99 11.29 16.95
C ASN A 168 2.93 12.78 17.32
N LEU A 169 2.33 13.61 16.46
CA LEU A 169 2.20 15.04 16.70
C LEU A 169 0.94 15.30 17.53
N SER A 170 0.99 16.32 18.38
CA SER A 170 -0.13 16.70 19.25
C SER A 170 -0.31 18.20 19.41
N THR A 171 0.58 19.01 18.83
CA THR A 171 0.49 20.48 18.88
C THR A 171 0.79 21.12 17.53
N PRO A 172 0.24 22.30 17.21
CA PRO A 172 0.57 23.06 16.00
C PRO A 172 2.07 23.39 15.91
N GLU A 173 2.74 23.64 17.04
CA GLU A 173 4.17 23.91 17.06
C GLU A 173 4.98 22.69 16.65
N SER A 174 4.63 21.50 17.16
CA SER A 174 5.31 20.24 16.78
C SER A 174 5.15 19.95 15.28
N PHE A 175 4.01 20.33 14.69
CA PHE A 175 3.78 20.25 13.26
C PHE A 175 4.70 21.18 12.46
N LEU A 176 4.78 22.47 12.83
CA LEU A 176 5.72 23.39 12.19
C LEU A 176 7.18 22.96 12.37
N GLY A 177 7.54 22.52 13.56
CA GLY A 177 8.88 22.02 13.85
C GLY A 177 9.25 20.82 12.99
N THR A 178 8.29 19.90 12.75
CA THR A 178 8.50 18.75 11.88
C THR A 178 8.65 19.17 10.42
N ILE A 179 7.86 20.13 9.93
CA ILE A 179 8.07 20.69 8.59
C ILE A 179 9.46 21.34 8.48
N ALA A 180 9.88 22.10 9.50
CA ALA A 180 11.21 22.72 9.54
C ALA A 180 12.33 21.66 9.48
N TYR A 181 12.17 20.56 10.23
CA TYR A 181 13.08 19.43 10.22
C TYR A 181 13.25 18.85 8.81
N GLU A 182 12.13 18.60 8.13
CA GLU A 182 12.13 17.95 6.81
C GLU A 182 12.61 18.89 5.70
N LEU A 183 12.35 20.19 5.81
CA LEU A 183 12.85 21.19 4.86
C LEU A 183 14.35 21.47 5.03
N LYS A 184 14.89 21.31 6.25
CA LYS A 184 16.28 21.63 6.54
C LYS A 184 17.22 20.58 5.94
N GLU A 185 18.15 21.04 5.11
CA GLU A 185 19.28 20.22 4.67
C GLU A 185 20.36 20.16 5.76
N GLY A 186 21.10 19.04 5.80
CA GLY A 186 22.22 18.83 6.71
C GLY A 186 22.09 17.59 7.58
N THR A 187 22.91 17.53 8.61
CA THR A 187 22.98 16.40 9.55
C THR A 187 21.68 16.26 10.37
N PRO A 188 21.37 15.07 10.90
CA PRO A 188 20.22 14.89 11.79
C PRO A 188 20.21 15.87 12.98
N LEU A 189 21.39 16.21 13.52
CA LEU A 189 21.52 17.15 14.63
C LEU A 189 21.15 18.59 14.23
N GLU A 190 21.57 19.05 13.04
CA GLU A 190 21.22 20.37 12.54
C GLU A 190 19.71 20.49 12.25
N ARG A 191 19.12 19.44 11.66
CA ARG A 191 17.67 19.37 11.44
C ARG A 191 16.90 19.39 12.75
N GLN A 192 17.37 18.67 13.77
CA GLN A 192 16.76 18.66 15.10
C GLN A 192 16.83 20.04 15.78
N LYS A 193 17.97 20.75 15.67
CA LYS A 193 18.08 22.13 16.17
C LYS A 193 17.12 23.08 15.47
N GLU A 194 16.94 22.92 14.15
CA GLU A 194 15.98 23.73 13.39
C GLU A 194 14.54 23.45 13.83
N ARG A 195 14.19 22.19 14.07
CA ARG A 195 12.90 21.80 14.65
C ARG A 195 12.64 22.51 15.97
N GLU A 196 13.54 22.38 16.95
CA GLU A 196 13.39 22.98 18.28
C GLU A 196 13.26 24.51 18.22
N LYS A 197 14.03 25.15 17.34
CA LYS A 197 13.94 26.59 17.07
C LYS A 197 12.56 26.98 16.55
N PHE A 198 12.00 26.24 15.59
CA PHE A 198 10.68 26.52 15.03
C PHE A 198 9.54 26.18 16.01
N GLU A 199 9.66 25.12 16.81
CA GLU A 199 8.70 24.82 17.88
C GLU A 199 8.67 25.95 18.92
N LYS A 200 9.84 26.46 19.35
CA LYS A 200 9.93 27.58 20.29
C LYS A 200 9.31 28.86 19.71
N LYS A 201 9.66 29.23 18.48
CA LYS A 201 9.08 30.41 17.80
C LYS A 201 7.58 30.27 17.55
N GLY A 202 7.10 29.06 17.27
CA GLY A 202 5.68 28.77 17.09
C GLY A 202 4.84 29.08 18.33
N LYS A 203 5.41 28.85 19.53
CA LYS A 203 4.78 29.23 20.81
C LYS A 203 4.61 30.74 20.94
N GLU A 204 5.55 31.53 20.41
CA GLU A 204 5.50 32.99 20.42
C GLU A 204 4.53 33.52 19.36
N SER A 205 4.65 33.04 18.11
CA SER A 205 3.78 33.44 17.01
C SER A 205 3.75 32.40 15.90
N LEU A 206 2.71 31.56 15.90
CA LEU A 206 2.55 30.43 14.98
C LEU A 206 2.51 30.86 13.49
N LEU A 207 1.63 31.82 13.16
CA LEU A 207 1.45 32.27 11.77
C LEU A 207 2.67 33.00 11.21
N LYS A 208 3.31 33.87 12.01
CA LYS A 208 4.56 34.54 11.60
C LYS A 208 5.67 33.53 11.35
N THR A 209 5.77 32.52 12.21
CA THR A 209 6.76 31.45 12.10
C THR A 209 6.55 30.61 10.84
N ALA A 210 5.31 30.25 10.53
CA ALA A 210 4.99 29.51 9.31
C ALA A 210 5.37 30.27 8.03
N ASN A 211 5.17 31.59 7.99
CA ASN A 211 5.58 32.44 6.87
C ASN A 211 7.11 32.51 6.66
N LEU A 212 7.92 32.11 7.66
CA LEU A 212 9.38 32.05 7.54
C LEU A 212 9.88 30.69 7.04
N LEU A 213 9.04 29.65 7.02
CA LEU A 213 9.44 28.29 6.60
C LEU A 213 9.62 28.17 5.08
N PHE A 214 8.79 28.87 4.32
CA PHE A 214 8.66 28.67 2.89
C PHE A 214 9.23 29.86 2.12
N GLU A 215 10.14 29.58 1.20
CA GLU A 215 10.70 30.58 0.30
C GLU A 215 9.64 31.00 -0.74
N LYS A 216 9.47 32.31 -0.93
CA LYS A 216 8.39 32.86 -1.78
C LYS A 216 8.47 32.46 -3.26
N GLU A 217 9.64 32.07 -3.75
CA GLU A 217 9.88 31.74 -5.17
C GLU A 217 9.82 30.23 -5.44
N LYS A 218 9.65 29.41 -4.40
CA LYS A 218 9.65 27.94 -4.51
C LYS A 218 8.26 27.37 -4.28
N ASN A 219 7.94 26.29 -4.99
CA ASN A 219 6.74 25.50 -4.74
C ASN A 219 7.08 24.33 -3.82
N TYR A 220 6.20 24.03 -2.88
CA TYR A 220 6.34 22.98 -1.88
C TYR A 220 5.18 22.00 -1.98
N LEU A 221 5.50 20.71 -1.93
CA LEU A 221 4.52 19.64 -1.85
C LEU A 221 4.74 18.88 -0.53
N LEU A 222 3.78 18.97 0.37
CA LEU A 222 3.83 18.32 1.68
C LEU A 222 2.94 17.08 1.68
N LEU A 223 3.57 15.91 1.82
CA LEU A 223 2.90 14.62 1.90
C LEU A 223 2.67 14.29 3.38
N LEU A 224 1.46 14.47 3.88
CA LEU A 224 1.12 14.23 5.29
C LEU A 224 0.58 12.80 5.43
N ASP A 225 1.34 11.92 6.10
CA ASP A 225 0.87 10.56 6.41
C ASP A 225 0.25 10.50 7.80
N GLU A 226 -0.81 9.70 7.91
CA GLU A 226 -1.62 9.49 9.13
C GLU A 226 -2.18 10.75 9.77
N PHE A 227 -2.60 11.69 8.91
CA PHE A 227 -3.10 13.00 9.31
C PHE A 227 -4.28 12.93 10.28
N ASN A 228 -5.13 11.91 10.16
CA ASN A 228 -6.24 11.67 11.06
C ASN A 228 -5.82 11.50 12.52
N GLN A 229 -4.73 10.77 12.78
CA GLN A 229 -4.25 10.58 14.15
C GLN A 229 -3.82 11.92 14.78
N PHE A 230 -3.18 12.78 13.99
CA PHE A 230 -2.82 14.12 14.45
C PHE A 230 -4.05 14.97 14.78
N LEU A 231 -5.08 14.95 13.91
CA LEU A 231 -6.34 15.66 14.18
C LEU A 231 -7.03 15.13 15.46
N MET A 232 -7.00 13.82 15.71
CA MET A 232 -7.53 13.24 16.94
C MET A 232 -6.78 13.77 18.18
N ASN A 233 -5.45 13.76 18.14
CA ASN A 233 -4.62 14.25 19.24
C ASN A 233 -4.88 15.74 19.51
N LEU A 234 -5.07 16.56 18.47
CA LEU A 234 -5.41 17.98 18.62
C LEU A 234 -6.80 18.19 19.21
N LYS A 235 -7.79 17.36 18.85
CA LYS A 235 -9.17 17.51 19.31
C LYS A 235 -9.33 17.31 20.82
N GLU A 236 -8.39 16.60 21.46
CA GLU A 236 -8.34 16.53 22.93
C GLU A 236 -8.14 17.91 23.58
N ASN A 237 -7.64 18.90 22.83
CA ASN A 237 -7.49 20.28 23.26
C ASN A 237 -8.04 21.27 22.20
N ASN A 238 -9.26 21.76 22.42
CA ASN A 238 -9.95 22.69 21.52
C ASN A 238 -9.13 23.95 21.17
N GLU A 239 -8.31 24.46 22.08
CA GLU A 239 -7.44 25.61 21.81
C GLU A 239 -6.36 25.25 20.78
N GLN A 240 -5.70 24.09 20.95
CA GLN A 240 -4.69 23.61 20.00
C GLN A 240 -5.30 23.30 18.63
N PHE A 241 -6.48 22.69 18.62
CA PHE A 241 -7.22 22.46 17.39
C PHE A 241 -7.54 23.76 16.65
N SER A 242 -8.05 24.78 17.36
CA SER A 242 -8.37 26.09 16.77
C SER A 242 -7.11 26.76 16.19
N ARG A 243 -6.02 26.80 16.97
CA ARG A 243 -4.73 27.36 16.53
C ARG A 243 -4.17 26.63 15.31
N PHE A 244 -4.30 25.30 15.25
CA PHE A 244 -3.91 24.53 14.08
C PHE A 244 -4.80 24.81 12.87
N SER A 245 -6.11 24.92 13.07
CA SER A 245 -7.07 25.21 11.99
C SER A 245 -6.74 26.53 11.28
N ASP A 246 -6.42 27.58 12.05
CA ASP A 246 -6.02 28.87 11.49
C ASP A 246 -4.69 28.77 10.73
N LEU A 247 -3.70 28.08 11.31
CA LEU A 247 -2.41 27.82 10.66
C LEU A 247 -2.58 27.06 9.34
N PHE A 248 -3.29 25.94 9.37
CA PHE A 248 -3.48 25.08 8.22
C PHE A 248 -4.30 25.77 7.14
N THR A 249 -5.27 26.60 7.53
CA THR A 249 -6.03 27.45 6.59
C THR A 249 -5.14 28.46 5.88
N MET A 250 -4.26 29.14 6.61
CA MET A 250 -3.29 30.04 5.98
C MET A 250 -2.36 29.30 5.01
N MET A 251 -1.88 28.10 5.39
CA MET A 251 -0.97 27.33 4.55
C MET A 251 -1.65 26.77 3.29
N LYS A 252 -2.89 26.26 3.38
CA LYS A 252 -3.62 25.68 2.24
C LYS A 252 -4.06 26.73 1.20
N GLU A 253 -4.19 27.99 1.61
CA GLU A 253 -4.50 29.12 0.73
C GLU A 253 -3.27 29.67 0.00
N ASN A 254 -2.07 29.33 0.47
CA ASN A 254 -0.84 29.70 -0.19
C ASN A 254 -0.65 28.87 -1.47
N LYS A 255 -0.67 29.54 -2.64
CA LYS A 255 -0.55 28.89 -3.96
C LYS A 255 0.75 28.11 -4.16
N ASN A 256 1.80 28.47 -3.41
CA ASN A 256 3.10 27.81 -3.48
C ASN A 256 3.20 26.59 -2.56
N ILE A 257 2.17 26.28 -1.77
CA ILE A 257 2.17 25.13 -0.85
C ILE A 257 1.00 24.23 -1.23
N LYS A 258 1.29 22.97 -1.53
CA LYS A 258 0.31 21.94 -1.84
C LYS A 258 0.42 20.79 -0.85
N PHE A 259 -0.71 20.17 -0.56
CA PHE A 259 -0.81 19.06 0.37
C PHE A 259 -1.33 17.81 -0.31
N ILE A 260 -0.79 16.65 0.06
CA ILE A 260 -1.45 15.34 -0.08
C ILE A 260 -1.63 14.77 1.32
N LEU A 261 -2.87 14.54 1.74
CA LEU A 261 -3.22 13.96 3.02
C LEU A 261 -3.53 12.48 2.84
N ALA A 262 -2.74 11.59 3.42
CA ALA A 262 -3.10 10.18 3.50
C ALA A 262 -3.77 9.88 4.84
N SER A 263 -5.01 9.39 4.79
CA SER A 263 -5.77 8.99 5.97
C SER A 263 -6.43 7.63 5.80
N SER A 264 -6.53 6.91 6.91
CA SER A 264 -7.25 5.63 6.98
C SER A 264 -8.71 5.75 7.38
N GLU A 265 -9.13 6.92 7.88
CA GLU A 265 -10.48 7.21 8.39
C GLU A 265 -11.00 8.50 7.74
N SER A 266 -12.31 8.73 7.71
CA SER A 266 -12.85 10.01 7.22
C SER A 266 -12.47 11.14 8.18
N GLU A 267 -11.50 11.98 7.79
CA GLU A 267 -11.06 13.13 8.59
C GLU A 267 -12.22 14.09 8.91
N ARG A 268 -13.22 14.12 8.02
CA ARG A 268 -14.46 14.86 8.17
C ARG A 268 -15.18 14.54 9.49
N LYS A 269 -15.19 13.27 9.90
CA LYS A 269 -15.86 12.83 11.13
C LYS A 269 -15.06 13.17 12.39
N ILE A 270 -13.74 13.26 12.28
CA ILE A 270 -12.89 13.65 13.42
C ILE A 270 -13.21 15.07 13.82
N ILE A 271 -13.30 16.00 12.87
CA ILE A 271 -13.47 17.42 13.17
C ILE A 271 -14.93 17.89 13.14
N GLY A 272 -15.86 17.06 12.65
CA GLY A 272 -17.29 17.36 12.54
C GLY A 272 -17.64 18.05 11.23
N GLU A 273 -18.88 17.91 10.74
CA GLU A 273 -19.29 18.33 9.39
C GLU A 273 -19.06 19.82 9.09
N GLU A 274 -19.37 20.70 10.04
CA GLU A 274 -19.23 22.15 9.89
C GLU A 274 -17.76 22.56 9.71
N LEU A 275 -16.88 22.06 10.58
CA LEU A 275 -15.45 22.31 10.50
C LEU A 275 -14.80 21.60 9.32
N SER A 276 -15.28 20.40 9.00
CA SER A 276 -14.85 19.61 7.85
C SER A 276 -15.02 20.36 6.53
N THR A 277 -16.20 20.94 6.30
CA THR A 277 -16.48 21.69 5.09
C THR A 277 -15.50 22.85 4.93
N ARG A 278 -15.19 23.57 6.02
CA ARG A 278 -14.19 24.64 5.99
C ARG A 278 -12.77 24.13 5.76
N PHE A 279 -12.38 23.08 6.49
CA PHE A 279 -11.02 22.54 6.51
C PHE A 279 -10.65 21.90 5.16
N PHE A 280 -11.57 21.15 4.56
CA PHE A 280 -11.38 20.39 3.32
C PHE A 280 -11.97 21.05 2.06
N SER A 281 -12.49 22.28 2.15
CA SER A 281 -13.13 23.03 1.04
C SER A 281 -12.33 23.10 -0.27
N ASN A 282 -11.01 22.93 -0.22
CA ASN A 282 -10.11 23.02 -1.37
C ASN A 282 -9.29 21.73 -1.59
N PHE A 283 -9.78 20.61 -1.06
CA PHE A 283 -9.22 19.30 -1.26
C PHE A 283 -10.02 18.53 -2.30
N GLU A 284 -9.34 18.00 -3.30
CA GLU A 284 -9.85 16.97 -4.18
C GLU A 284 -9.72 15.62 -3.48
N GLU A 285 -10.80 14.85 -3.43
CA GLU A 285 -10.83 13.56 -2.75
C GLU A 285 -10.53 12.45 -3.77
N ILE A 286 -9.48 11.67 -3.51
CA ILE A 286 -9.10 10.54 -4.33
C ILE A 286 -9.13 9.27 -3.49
N ASP A 287 -9.97 8.33 -3.89
CA ASP A 287 -10.00 7.01 -3.28
C ASP A 287 -8.90 6.12 -3.87
N VAL A 288 -8.20 5.38 -3.00
CA VAL A 288 -7.30 4.30 -3.42
C VAL A 288 -8.11 3.02 -3.47
N PRO A 289 -8.47 2.51 -4.65
CA PRO A 289 -9.21 1.26 -4.76
C PRO A 289 -8.30 0.08 -4.39
N PRO A 290 -8.86 -1.12 -4.18
CA PRO A 290 -8.04 -2.32 -4.27
C PRO A 290 -7.41 -2.48 -5.66
N LEU A 291 -6.53 -3.48 -5.82
CA LEU A 291 -5.98 -3.78 -7.15
C LEU A 291 -7.08 -4.29 -8.07
N ASN A 292 -6.92 -4.13 -9.38
CA ASN A 292 -7.70 -4.91 -10.33
C ASN A 292 -7.18 -6.37 -10.34
N ILE A 293 -7.91 -7.27 -11.01
CA ILE A 293 -7.56 -8.70 -11.04
C ILE A 293 -6.21 -8.98 -11.69
N ASP A 294 -5.83 -8.22 -12.72
CA ASP A 294 -4.57 -8.43 -13.45
C ASP A 294 -3.37 -8.02 -12.58
N ASP A 295 -3.46 -6.86 -11.94
CA ASP A 295 -2.46 -6.36 -10.99
C ASP A 295 -2.35 -7.24 -9.74
N ALA A 296 -3.48 -7.75 -9.23
CA ALA A 296 -3.49 -8.68 -8.11
C ALA A 296 -2.86 -10.02 -8.47
N SER A 297 -3.13 -10.51 -9.69
CA SER A 297 -2.53 -11.74 -10.24
C SER A 297 -1.03 -11.57 -10.40
N LEU A 298 -0.59 -10.43 -10.94
CA LEU A 298 0.81 -10.07 -11.05
C LEU A 298 1.49 -10.04 -9.68
N LEU A 299 0.91 -9.32 -8.71
CA LEU A 299 1.49 -9.23 -7.37
C LEU A 299 1.58 -10.61 -6.70
N LEU A 300 0.51 -11.41 -6.74
CA LEU A 300 0.50 -12.76 -6.18
C LEU A 300 1.58 -13.64 -6.83
N GLU A 301 1.66 -13.60 -8.16
CA GLU A 301 2.62 -14.35 -8.95
C GLU A 301 4.06 -13.99 -8.56
N GLU A 302 4.43 -12.71 -8.60
CA GLU A 302 5.81 -12.28 -8.32
C GLU A 302 6.24 -12.56 -6.88
N LEU A 303 5.34 -12.39 -5.91
CA LEU A 303 5.59 -12.74 -4.51
C LEU A 303 5.77 -14.23 -4.32
N ALA A 304 4.92 -15.04 -4.95
CA ALA A 304 4.96 -16.50 -4.85
C ALA A 304 6.28 -17.03 -5.43
N TYR A 305 6.66 -16.58 -6.63
CA TYR A 305 7.93 -16.98 -7.24
C TYR A 305 9.13 -16.56 -6.39
N ASN A 306 9.16 -15.34 -5.87
CA ASN A 306 10.25 -14.93 -4.97
C ASN A 306 10.32 -15.81 -3.70
N SER A 307 9.17 -16.36 -3.31
CA SER A 307 9.03 -17.26 -2.18
C SER A 307 9.26 -18.74 -2.52
N ARG A 308 9.68 -19.03 -3.76
CA ARG A 308 9.86 -20.38 -4.30
C ARG A 308 8.57 -21.20 -4.32
N VAL A 309 7.43 -20.51 -4.44
CA VAL A 309 6.10 -21.09 -4.62
C VAL A 309 5.68 -20.85 -6.06
N ILE A 310 5.23 -21.89 -6.75
CA ILE A 310 4.92 -21.79 -8.19
C ILE A 310 3.45 -22.12 -8.39
N PRO A 311 2.56 -21.12 -8.26
CA PRO A 311 1.14 -21.34 -8.39
C PRO A 311 0.77 -21.64 -9.84
N ALA A 312 -0.03 -22.68 -10.04
CA ALA A 312 -0.70 -22.88 -11.32
C ALA A 312 -1.71 -21.75 -11.54
N LYS A 313 -2.00 -21.40 -12.81
CA LYS A 313 -2.99 -20.35 -13.13
C LYS A 313 -4.33 -20.55 -12.41
N LYS A 314 -4.84 -21.78 -12.40
CA LYS A 314 -6.08 -22.14 -11.67
C LYS A 314 -6.00 -21.89 -10.16
N GLU A 315 -4.81 -21.98 -9.56
CA GLU A 315 -4.60 -21.66 -8.16
C GLU A 315 -4.61 -20.16 -7.93
N ILE A 316 -3.98 -19.36 -8.81
CA ILE A 316 -4.05 -17.88 -8.78
C ILE A 316 -5.51 -17.44 -8.82
N ASP A 317 -6.28 -17.94 -9.79
CA ASP A 317 -7.71 -17.60 -9.95
C ASP A 317 -8.50 -17.99 -8.69
N LYS A 318 -8.24 -19.18 -8.14
CA LYS A 318 -8.89 -19.67 -6.92
C LYS A 318 -8.55 -18.78 -5.71
N ILE A 319 -7.28 -18.43 -5.53
CA ILE A 319 -6.82 -17.59 -4.42
C ILE A 319 -7.47 -16.22 -4.48
N LEU A 320 -7.43 -15.56 -5.64
CA LEU A 320 -7.90 -14.19 -5.76
C LEU A 320 -9.43 -14.11 -5.78
N CYS A 321 -10.09 -14.94 -6.58
CA CYS A 321 -11.54 -14.83 -6.81
C CYS A 321 -12.37 -15.53 -5.72
N ASN A 322 -11.87 -16.62 -5.13
CA ASN A 322 -12.66 -17.41 -4.17
C ASN A 322 -12.25 -17.17 -2.71
N LEU A 323 -10.94 -17.09 -2.44
CA LEU A 323 -10.40 -17.06 -1.07
C LEU A 323 -10.21 -15.63 -0.56
N ILE A 324 -9.28 -14.87 -1.13
CA ILE A 324 -8.91 -13.52 -0.68
C ILE A 324 -10.05 -12.53 -0.93
N ARG A 325 -10.53 -12.47 -2.19
CA ARG A 325 -11.49 -11.48 -2.71
C ARG A 325 -11.06 -10.03 -2.51
N ASN A 326 -11.63 -9.11 -3.27
CA ASN A 326 -11.38 -7.67 -3.20
C ASN A 326 -9.92 -7.23 -3.38
N PHE A 327 -8.99 -8.13 -3.73
CA PHE A 327 -7.66 -7.80 -4.27
C PHE A 327 -6.85 -6.77 -3.47
N ILE A 328 -6.92 -6.85 -2.14
CA ILE A 328 -6.18 -5.95 -1.24
C ILE A 328 -4.73 -6.42 -1.15
N PRO A 329 -3.72 -5.59 -1.52
CA PRO A 329 -2.32 -6.00 -1.58
C PRO A 329 -1.80 -6.68 -0.31
N TYR A 330 -2.15 -6.12 0.85
CA TYR A 330 -1.72 -6.66 2.15
C TYR A 330 -2.16 -8.09 2.40
N PHE A 331 -3.39 -8.46 2.01
CA PHE A 331 -3.87 -9.82 2.18
C PHE A 331 -3.17 -10.80 1.23
N ILE A 332 -2.78 -10.35 0.04
CA ILE A 332 -1.95 -11.13 -0.89
C ILE A 332 -0.56 -11.39 -0.28
N HIS A 333 0.07 -10.37 0.31
CA HIS A 333 1.35 -10.54 1.01
C HIS A 333 1.26 -11.51 2.19
N ILE A 334 0.20 -11.41 3.02
CA ILE A 334 0.00 -12.36 4.12
C ILE A 334 -0.16 -13.78 3.58
N PHE A 335 -1.00 -13.97 2.57
CA PHE A 335 -1.28 -15.28 2.01
C PHE A 335 0.00 -15.96 1.52
N VAL A 336 0.81 -15.27 0.72
CA VAL A 336 2.08 -15.82 0.22
C VAL A 336 3.08 -16.07 1.35
N SER A 337 3.11 -15.21 2.37
CA SER A 337 3.97 -15.40 3.55
C SER A 337 3.65 -16.70 4.29
N ILE A 338 2.36 -16.99 4.44
CA ILE A 338 1.91 -18.22 5.10
C ILE A 338 2.16 -19.41 4.18
N TRP A 339 1.89 -19.29 2.88
CA TRP A 339 2.19 -20.34 1.91
C TRP A 339 3.67 -20.74 1.96
N LYS A 340 4.57 -19.75 1.94
CA LYS A 340 6.01 -19.93 2.08
C LYS A 340 6.37 -20.65 3.37
N GLY A 341 5.78 -20.26 4.50
CA GLY A 341 6.05 -20.85 5.81
C GLY A 341 5.56 -22.29 5.94
N MET A 342 4.53 -22.68 5.19
CA MET A 342 3.94 -24.01 5.22
C MET A 342 4.59 -25.03 4.28
N ILE A 343 5.40 -24.59 3.30
CA ILE A 343 6.11 -25.51 2.40
C ILE A 343 7.10 -26.34 3.19
N LYS A 344 6.82 -27.64 3.28
CA LYS A 344 7.73 -28.67 3.80
C LYS A 344 8.37 -29.40 2.61
N LYS A 345 9.50 -30.07 2.84
CA LYS A 345 10.33 -30.69 1.78
C LYS A 345 9.57 -31.63 0.83
N GLU A 346 8.46 -32.22 1.25
CA GLU A 346 7.76 -33.28 0.50
C GLU A 346 6.26 -32.99 0.29
N GLU A 347 5.70 -31.93 0.87
CA GLU A 347 4.28 -31.62 0.78
C GLU A 347 4.05 -30.12 0.59
N ARG A 348 3.43 -29.78 -0.53
CA ARG A 348 3.01 -28.42 -0.84
C ARG A 348 1.54 -28.28 -0.43
N PRO A 349 1.20 -27.35 0.47
CA PRO A 349 -0.18 -27.16 0.87
C PRO A 349 -0.99 -26.59 -0.29
N SER A 350 -2.25 -27.01 -0.36
CA SER A 350 -3.26 -26.43 -1.22
C SER A 350 -3.55 -24.98 -0.82
N PRO A 351 -4.06 -24.15 -1.75
CA PRO A 351 -4.49 -22.79 -1.43
C PRO A 351 -5.50 -22.69 -0.27
N GLU A 352 -6.37 -23.69 -0.11
CA GLU A 352 -7.36 -23.73 0.97
C GLU A 352 -6.70 -23.93 2.33
N GLU A 353 -5.74 -24.84 2.43
CA GLU A 353 -5.01 -25.08 3.68
C GLU A 353 -4.25 -23.83 4.11
N VAL A 354 -3.62 -23.13 3.15
CA VAL A 354 -2.98 -21.84 3.40
C VAL A 354 -3.97 -20.79 3.88
N TYR A 355 -5.16 -20.74 3.28
CA TYR A 355 -6.23 -19.83 3.69
C TYR A 355 -6.72 -20.13 5.10
N GLU A 356 -6.97 -21.39 5.42
CA GLU A 356 -7.40 -21.82 6.76
C GLU A 356 -6.37 -21.50 7.84
N GLU A 357 -5.08 -21.57 7.51
CA GLU A 357 -4.00 -21.15 8.41
C GLU A 357 -3.91 -19.61 8.51
N MET A 358 -4.18 -18.90 7.42
CA MET A 358 -4.26 -17.43 7.37
C MET A 358 -5.39 -16.87 8.22
N ILE A 359 -6.57 -17.47 8.22
CA ILE A 359 -7.66 -17.05 9.12
C ILE A 359 -7.56 -17.71 10.49
N GLY A 360 -6.56 -18.58 10.72
CA GLY A 360 -6.33 -19.33 11.95
C GLY A 360 -5.29 -18.70 12.87
N ASN A 361 -4.55 -19.56 13.58
CA ASN A 361 -3.60 -19.14 14.61
C ASN A 361 -2.41 -18.37 14.03
N THR A 362 -1.88 -18.79 12.87
CA THR A 362 -0.74 -18.10 12.25
C THR A 362 -1.09 -16.68 11.82
N GLY A 363 -2.26 -16.47 11.22
CA GLY A 363 -2.69 -15.12 10.83
C GLY A 363 -3.33 -14.28 11.93
N TRP A 364 -3.57 -14.84 13.13
CA TRP A 364 -4.15 -14.11 14.27
C TRP A 364 -3.46 -12.77 14.52
N ASN A 365 -2.13 -12.76 14.67
CA ASN A 365 -1.39 -11.53 14.95
C ASN A 365 -1.38 -10.54 13.76
N LEU A 366 -1.67 -11.02 12.55
CA LEU A 366 -1.69 -10.21 11.34
C LEU A 366 -3.06 -9.56 11.11
N LEU A 367 -4.14 -10.20 11.57
CA LEU A 367 -5.53 -9.79 11.35
C LEU A 367 -6.21 -9.23 12.61
N ARG A 368 -5.70 -9.50 13.82
CA ARG A 368 -6.33 -9.08 15.10
C ARG A 368 -6.59 -7.59 15.18
N GLU A 369 -5.73 -6.75 14.61
CA GLU A 369 -5.92 -5.29 14.68
C GLU A 369 -7.29 -4.84 14.13
N PHE A 370 -7.81 -5.54 13.11
CA PHE A 370 -9.10 -5.22 12.49
C PHE A 370 -10.27 -5.54 13.45
N GLN A 371 -10.11 -6.59 14.28
CA GLN A 371 -11.05 -6.89 15.37
C GLN A 371 -10.97 -5.90 16.53
N GLU A 372 -9.85 -5.20 16.66
CA GLU A 372 -9.63 -4.23 17.72
C GLU A 372 -10.11 -2.82 17.35
N LEU A 373 -10.38 -2.54 16.07
CA LEU A 373 -10.87 -1.22 15.62
C LEU A 373 -12.11 -0.75 16.39
N PRO A 374 -13.16 -1.59 16.61
CA PRO A 374 -14.33 -1.17 17.38
C PRO A 374 -14.04 -0.78 18.83
N LYS A 375 -12.90 -1.17 19.42
CA LYS A 375 -12.52 -0.73 20.78
C LYS A 375 -12.30 0.79 20.87
N ARG A 376 -12.08 1.45 19.73
CA ARG A 376 -11.87 2.90 19.63
C ARG A 376 -13.20 3.68 19.56
N TYR A 377 -14.32 2.99 19.40
CA TYR A 377 -15.61 3.66 19.29
C TYR A 377 -16.11 4.10 20.66
N PRO A 378 -16.77 5.27 20.75
CA PRO A 378 -17.16 5.84 22.03
C PRO A 378 -18.26 5.03 22.73
N GLY A 379 -18.04 4.74 24.01
CA GLY A 379 -19.05 4.18 24.93
C GLY A 379 -19.74 2.92 24.40
N ARG A 380 -21.08 2.97 24.39
CA ARG A 380 -21.95 1.85 23.99
C ARG A 380 -21.80 1.42 22.52
N LEU A 381 -21.24 2.28 21.66
CA LEU A 381 -21.05 1.95 20.24
C LEU A 381 -20.02 0.85 20.04
N SER A 382 -19.01 0.75 20.92
CA SER A 382 -17.98 -0.28 20.83
C SER A 382 -18.56 -1.70 20.93
N ASN A 383 -19.44 -1.92 21.90
CA ASN A 383 -20.10 -3.23 22.07
C ASN A 383 -21.07 -3.52 20.93
N ALA A 384 -21.92 -2.54 20.58
CA ALA A 384 -22.88 -2.69 19.49
C ALA A 384 -22.20 -3.02 18.15
N ALA A 385 -21.05 -2.39 17.85
CA ALA A 385 -20.22 -2.69 16.69
C ALA A 385 -19.77 -4.15 16.65
N LYS A 386 -19.21 -4.66 17.76
CA LYS A 386 -18.73 -6.04 17.85
C LYS A 386 -19.86 -7.06 17.65
N VAL A 387 -20.99 -6.85 18.31
CA VAL A 387 -22.17 -7.73 18.18
C VAL A 387 -22.70 -7.70 16.75
N LEU A 388 -22.82 -6.50 16.15
CA LEU A 388 -23.27 -6.35 14.77
C LEU A 388 -22.32 -7.03 13.78
N LEU A 389 -21.00 -6.81 13.89
CA LEU A 389 -20.00 -7.46 13.04
C LEU A 389 -20.02 -8.98 13.22
N SER A 390 -20.17 -9.49 14.44
CA SER A 390 -20.33 -10.92 14.70
C SER A 390 -21.60 -11.50 14.06
N GLU A 391 -22.70 -10.73 14.00
CA GLU A 391 -23.92 -11.14 13.30
C GLU A 391 -23.80 -11.09 11.77
N ILE A 392 -23.13 -10.06 11.23
CA ILE A 392 -22.83 -9.97 9.79
C ILE A 392 -21.91 -11.12 9.37
N ALA A 393 -20.90 -11.46 10.18
CA ALA A 393 -19.92 -12.50 9.88
C ALA A 393 -20.54 -13.89 9.72
N LYS A 394 -21.69 -14.15 10.34
CA LYS A 394 -22.39 -15.44 10.26
C LYS A 394 -23.11 -15.65 8.92
N LYS A 395 -23.27 -14.61 8.10
CA LYS A 395 -24.09 -14.63 6.89
C LYS A 395 -23.31 -14.10 5.69
N ASP A 396 -23.12 -14.94 4.68
CA ASP A 396 -22.40 -14.54 3.47
C ASP A 396 -23.13 -13.43 2.69
N ASP A 397 -24.47 -13.35 2.82
CA ASP A 397 -25.34 -12.31 2.26
C ASP A 397 -25.57 -11.12 3.20
N GLY A 398 -24.85 -11.07 4.33
CA GLY A 398 -24.91 -10.00 5.31
C GLY A 398 -26.19 -9.96 6.14
N VAL A 399 -26.48 -8.78 6.69
CA VAL A 399 -27.62 -8.53 7.59
C VAL A 399 -28.46 -7.38 7.07
N LEU A 400 -29.79 -7.58 6.99
CA LEU A 400 -30.76 -6.54 6.64
C LEU A 400 -30.65 -5.32 7.58
N SER A 401 -30.85 -4.13 7.03
CA SER A 401 -30.72 -2.87 7.77
C SER A 401 -31.61 -2.82 9.02
N ASP A 402 -32.86 -3.24 8.92
CA ASP A 402 -33.80 -3.32 10.06
C ASP A 402 -33.31 -4.26 11.18
N LYS A 403 -32.70 -5.39 10.81
CA LYS A 403 -32.12 -6.32 11.79
C LYS A 403 -30.88 -5.70 12.44
N ALA A 404 -30.04 -5.00 11.67
CA ALA A 404 -28.88 -4.29 12.21
C ALA A 404 -29.29 -3.19 13.20
N GLN A 405 -30.33 -2.42 12.88
CA GLN A 405 -30.89 -1.41 13.77
C GLN A 405 -31.50 -2.03 15.04
N SER A 406 -32.13 -3.20 14.92
CA SER A 406 -32.65 -3.95 16.08
C SER A 406 -31.53 -4.41 17.01
N ILE A 407 -30.43 -4.93 16.45
CA ILE A 407 -29.22 -5.29 17.21
C ILE A 407 -28.66 -4.05 17.92
N PHE A 408 -28.49 -2.95 17.19
CA PHE A 408 -28.01 -1.70 17.73
C PHE A 408 -28.86 -1.20 18.92
N THR A 409 -30.19 -1.20 18.75
CA THR A 409 -31.14 -0.75 19.77
C THR A 409 -31.03 -1.61 21.03
N LYS A 410 -30.90 -2.93 20.87
CA LYS A 410 -30.74 -3.87 21.98
C LYS A 410 -29.44 -3.63 22.75
N GLU A 411 -28.32 -3.45 22.05
CA GLU A 411 -26.99 -3.34 22.68
C GLU A 411 -26.72 -1.96 23.28
N THR A 412 -27.37 -0.91 22.76
CA THR A 412 -27.14 0.47 23.22
C THR A 412 -28.27 1.02 24.10
N GLY A 413 -29.46 0.43 24.05
CA GLY A 413 -30.69 1.01 24.60
C GLY A 413 -31.16 2.27 23.86
N SER A 414 -30.45 2.70 22.80
CA SER A 414 -30.80 3.88 22.00
C SER A 414 -31.79 3.51 20.91
N LYS A 415 -32.86 4.29 20.77
CA LYS A 415 -33.71 4.26 19.57
C LYS A 415 -33.38 5.38 18.59
N GLU A 416 -32.33 6.16 18.88
CA GLU A 416 -31.97 7.30 18.05
C GLU A 416 -31.32 6.84 16.75
N THR A 417 -31.97 7.15 15.63
CA THR A 417 -31.46 6.85 14.28
C THR A 417 -30.09 7.47 14.02
N ARG A 418 -29.80 8.65 14.61
CA ARG A 418 -28.51 9.34 14.45
C ARG A 418 -27.35 8.53 15.03
N ASP A 419 -27.51 7.91 16.20
CA ASP A 419 -26.46 7.08 16.78
C ASP A 419 -26.20 5.82 15.96
N PHE A 420 -27.26 5.22 15.40
CA PHE A 420 -27.14 4.06 14.52
C PHE A 420 -26.40 4.42 13.23
N ILE A 421 -26.80 5.51 12.56
CA ILE A 421 -26.11 6.02 11.36
C ILE A 421 -24.64 6.27 11.69
N SER A 422 -24.34 6.93 12.81
CA SER A 422 -22.97 7.18 13.27
C SER A 422 -22.16 5.90 13.47
N LEU A 423 -22.76 4.83 13.99
CA LEU A 423 -22.10 3.52 14.08
C LEU A 423 -21.81 2.91 12.70
N ILE A 424 -22.82 2.84 11.83
CA ILE A 424 -22.68 2.28 10.48
C ILE A 424 -21.61 3.05 9.70
N ASP A 425 -21.64 4.36 9.79
CA ASP A 425 -20.66 5.27 9.21
C ASP A 425 -19.24 5.01 9.70
N ARG A 426 -19.04 4.68 10.98
CA ARG A 426 -17.71 4.29 11.49
C ARG A 426 -17.26 2.94 10.96
N LEU A 427 -18.17 1.97 10.89
CA LEU A 427 -17.86 0.64 10.34
C LEU A 427 -17.53 0.69 8.85
N LYS A 428 -18.22 1.56 8.09
CA LYS A 428 -17.93 1.85 6.68
C LYS A 428 -16.62 2.60 6.52
N ASP A 429 -16.29 3.54 7.40
CA ASP A 429 -15.02 4.29 7.37
C ASP A 429 -13.81 3.46 7.77
N ASP A 430 -13.98 2.54 8.73
CA ASP A 430 -12.98 1.51 9.03
C ASP A 430 -12.95 0.42 7.93
N LEU A 431 -13.88 0.52 6.97
CA LEU A 431 -13.97 -0.26 5.74
C LEU A 431 -14.08 -1.76 6.06
N LEU A 432 -14.75 -2.04 7.18
CA LEU A 432 -15.10 -3.38 7.65
C LEU A 432 -16.35 -3.88 6.92
N ILE A 433 -17.32 -2.99 6.69
CA ILE A 433 -18.58 -3.31 6.02
C ILE A 433 -18.83 -2.38 4.84
N ASP A 434 -19.62 -2.86 3.89
CA ASP A 434 -20.30 -2.06 2.87
C ASP A 434 -21.81 -2.28 2.99
N GLU A 435 -22.59 -1.42 2.32
CA GLU A 435 -24.03 -1.57 2.18
C GLU A 435 -24.38 -1.94 0.75
N LYS A 436 -25.18 -2.99 0.58
CA LYS A 436 -25.64 -3.47 -0.72
C LYS A 436 -27.03 -4.05 -0.59
N ASP A 437 -27.96 -3.61 -1.44
CA ASP A 437 -29.33 -4.15 -1.48
C ASP A 437 -30.02 -4.19 -0.09
N ASP A 438 -29.93 -3.08 0.66
CA ASP A 438 -30.45 -2.92 2.04
C ASP A 438 -29.83 -3.88 3.08
N ARG A 439 -28.62 -4.35 2.79
CA ARG A 439 -27.86 -5.26 3.67
C ARG A 439 -26.49 -4.72 3.95
N TYR A 440 -26.06 -4.87 5.19
CA TYR A 440 -24.68 -4.67 5.58
C TYR A 440 -23.92 -5.99 5.41
N ILE A 441 -22.88 -5.96 4.57
CA ILE A 441 -22.00 -7.09 4.27
C ILE A 441 -20.58 -6.76 4.70
N PHE A 442 -19.76 -7.77 5.01
CA PHE A 442 -18.33 -7.52 5.18
C PHE A 442 -17.71 -7.12 3.85
N ARG A 443 -16.91 -6.05 3.88
CA ARG A 443 -16.16 -5.60 2.72
C ARG A 443 -15.06 -6.57 2.33
N SER A 444 -14.52 -7.34 3.28
CA SER A 444 -13.47 -8.35 3.05
C SER A 444 -13.93 -9.73 3.50
N LYS A 445 -13.88 -10.72 2.60
CA LYS A 445 -14.16 -12.13 2.93
C LYS A 445 -13.20 -12.67 3.99
N ILE A 446 -11.92 -12.31 3.91
CA ILE A 446 -10.93 -12.69 4.92
C ILE A 446 -11.36 -12.19 6.30
N LEU A 447 -11.75 -10.91 6.40
CA LEU A 447 -12.15 -10.34 7.69
C LEU A 447 -13.45 -10.97 8.19
N MET A 448 -14.39 -11.29 7.30
CA MET A 448 -15.62 -12.02 7.63
C MET A 448 -15.32 -13.40 8.22
N ASP A 449 -14.51 -14.21 7.53
CA ASP A 449 -14.18 -15.57 7.95
C ASP A 449 -13.34 -15.57 9.23
N PHE A 450 -12.41 -14.62 9.36
CA PHE A 450 -11.63 -14.40 10.57
C PHE A 450 -12.52 -14.05 11.77
N TRP A 451 -13.51 -13.15 11.58
CA TRP A 451 -14.46 -12.77 12.62
C TRP A 451 -15.39 -13.93 13.01
N ARG A 452 -15.78 -14.75 12.04
CA ARG A 452 -16.58 -15.97 12.27
C ARG A 452 -15.82 -16.98 13.13
N ARG A 453 -14.50 -17.11 12.90
CA ARG A 453 -13.64 -18.04 13.65
C ARG A 453 -13.30 -17.54 15.05
N PHE A 454 -13.09 -16.23 15.20
CA PHE A 454 -12.75 -15.61 16.48
C PHE A 454 -13.78 -14.53 16.84
N PRO A 455 -15.01 -14.91 17.22
CA PRO A 455 -16.05 -13.95 17.56
C PRO A 455 -15.63 -13.12 18.77
N THR A 456 -15.82 -11.81 18.67
CA THR A 456 -15.63 -10.90 19.80
C THR A 456 -16.87 -10.98 20.69
N THR A 457 -16.69 -11.50 21.90
CA THR A 457 -17.72 -11.52 22.96
C THR A 457 -17.86 -10.17 23.63
#